data_AF-A0A9E6F745-F1
#
_entry.id   AF-A0A9E6F745-F1
#
_cell.length_a   1.000
_cell.length_b   1.000
_cell.length_c   1.000
_cell.angle_alpha   90.00
_cell.angle_beta   90.00
_cell.angle_gamma   90.00
#
_symmetry.space_group_name_H-M   'P 1'
#
loop_
_entity.id
_entity.type
_entity.pdbx_description
1 polymer ?
#
loop_
_entity_poly.entity_id
_entity_poly.type
_entity_poly.pdbx_seq_one_letter_code
_entity_poly.pdbx_strand_id
1 'polypeptide(L)'
;LISSTAVAVDFSTRGKEMQELQSVLSAGSLVASGTMFPRILLLCSIIYPPLAYKIALPLGLMGVICYASAAWLWMKDGDAKTEHDLKSGGSFELKTAFIFGALLTTIMFLSRALVAWMGDTGLYLLAAASGLSDVDAITLSVSRMAGDQIMTDVAARAVMLAAFVNTLVKAVLASVIGGMGMARRVGATLVLAILCGAVVIFILG
;
A
#
# COMPACT_ATOMS: atom_id res chain seq x y z
N LEU A 1 -3.02 2.98 -15.94
CA LEU A 1 -3.22 2.55 -14.53
C LEU A 1 -3.89 3.68 -13.71
N ILE A 2 -5.08 3.47 -13.11
CA ILE A 2 -5.57 4.37 -12.05
C ILE A 2 -4.89 3.92 -10.75
N SER A 3 -4.19 4.82 -10.06
CA SER A 3 -3.52 4.48 -8.80
C SER A 3 -4.55 4.06 -7.74
N SER A 4 -4.23 3.05 -6.93
CA SER A 4 -5.08 2.64 -5.78
C SER A 4 -5.38 3.81 -4.83
N THR A 5 -4.50 4.81 -4.78
CA THR A 5 -4.70 6.07 -4.05
C THR A 5 -5.74 6.96 -4.72
N ALA A 6 -5.76 7.04 -6.06
CA ALA A 6 -6.76 7.81 -6.80
C ALA A 6 -8.16 7.21 -6.64
N VAL A 7 -8.28 5.87 -6.65
CA VAL A 7 -9.55 5.18 -6.36
C VAL A 7 -10.00 5.44 -4.92
N ALA A 8 -9.09 5.35 -3.94
CA ALA A 8 -9.41 5.62 -2.54
C ALA A 8 -9.88 7.07 -2.32
N VAL A 9 -9.27 8.04 -3.01
CA VAL A 9 -9.66 9.47 -2.94
C VAL A 9 -11.02 9.71 -3.61
N ASP A 10 -11.28 9.16 -4.80
CA ASP A 10 -12.57 9.31 -5.48
C ASP A 10 -13.71 8.71 -4.64
N PHE A 11 -13.51 7.51 -4.08
CA PHE A 11 -14.51 6.88 -3.23
C PHE A 11 -14.70 7.61 -1.89
N SER A 12 -13.63 8.16 -1.31
CA SER A 12 -13.75 8.99 -0.10
C SER A 12 -14.56 10.25 -0.36
N THR A 13 -14.30 10.94 -1.48
CA THR A 13 -15.02 12.16 -1.86
C THR A 13 -16.52 11.89 -2.04
N ARG A 14 -16.88 10.84 -2.78
CA ARG A 14 -18.27 10.43 -2.99
C ARG A 14 -18.96 9.96 -1.71
N GLY A 15 -18.21 9.36 -0.77
CA GLY A 15 -18.75 8.89 0.52
C GLY A 15 -19.17 10.01 1.47
N LYS A 16 -18.71 11.24 1.23
CA LYS A 16 -19.15 12.45 1.95
C LYS A 16 -20.46 13.01 1.36
N GLU A 17 -20.68 12.84 0.05
CA GLU A 17 -21.84 13.35 -0.67
C GLU A 17 -23.03 12.37 -0.65
N MET A 18 -22.76 11.07 -0.66
CA MET A 18 -23.76 10.01 -0.77
C MET A 18 -23.75 9.12 0.47
N GLN A 19 -24.40 9.58 1.54
CA GLN A 19 -24.41 8.92 2.85
C GLN A 19 -25.04 7.51 2.82
N GLU A 20 -25.95 7.25 1.88
CA GLU A 20 -26.56 5.93 1.63
C GLU A 20 -25.57 4.91 1.04
N LEU A 21 -24.58 5.36 0.27
CA LEU A 21 -23.57 4.51 -0.39
C LEU A 21 -22.26 4.40 0.41
N GLN A 22 -22.21 5.00 1.59
CA GLN A 22 -20.97 5.16 2.38
C GLN A 22 -20.34 3.81 2.76
N SER A 23 -21.13 2.75 2.95
CA SER A 23 -20.62 1.39 3.23
C SER A 23 -19.95 0.76 2.00
N VAL A 24 -20.59 0.86 0.84
CA VAL A 24 -20.10 0.30 -0.43
C VAL A 24 -18.82 1.02 -0.85
N LEU A 25 -18.77 2.35 -0.73
CA LEU A 25 -17.58 3.15 -1.03
C LEU A 25 -16.44 2.88 -0.05
N SER A 26 -16.74 2.66 1.24
CA SER A 26 -15.74 2.26 2.24
C SER A 26 -15.15 0.89 1.91
N ALA A 27 -15.99 -0.08 1.55
CA ALA A 27 -15.56 -1.43 1.15
C ALA A 27 -14.67 -1.36 -0.10
N GLY A 28 -15.08 -0.59 -1.12
CA GLY A 28 -14.27 -0.37 -2.32
C GLY A 28 -12.91 0.27 -2.02
N SER A 29 -12.86 1.24 -1.11
CA SER A 29 -11.61 1.90 -0.69
C SER A 29 -10.67 0.94 0.04
N LEU A 30 -11.21 0.08 0.91
CA LEU A 30 -10.45 -0.95 1.62
C LEU A 30 -9.90 -2.02 0.68
N VAL A 31 -10.70 -2.48 -0.30
CA VAL A 31 -10.23 -3.40 -1.34
C VAL A 31 -9.12 -2.76 -2.16
N ALA A 32 -9.33 -1.53 -2.66
CA ALA A 32 -8.33 -0.79 -3.42
C ALA A 32 -7.03 -0.62 -2.61
N SER A 33 -7.13 -0.28 -1.33
CA SER A 33 -5.98 -0.18 -0.43
C SER A 33 -5.28 -1.53 -0.21
N GLY A 34 -6.05 -2.60 -0.09
CA GLY A 34 -5.58 -3.97 0.14
C GLY A 34 -4.80 -4.56 -1.04
N THR A 35 -5.11 -4.19 -2.29
CA THR A 35 -4.43 -4.72 -3.51
C THR A 35 -2.90 -4.56 -3.50
N MET A 36 -2.39 -3.61 -2.73
CA MET A 36 -0.97 -3.37 -2.56
C MET A 36 -0.25 -4.53 -1.87
N PHE A 37 -0.83 -5.14 -0.84
CA PHE A 37 -0.19 -6.19 -0.06
C PHE A 37 0.15 -7.45 -0.89
N PRO A 38 -0.79 -8.06 -1.64
CA PRO A 38 -0.46 -9.19 -2.50
C PRO A 38 0.52 -8.78 -3.61
N ARG A 39 0.47 -7.53 -4.09
CA ARG A 39 1.43 -7.03 -5.09
C ARG A 39 2.85 -6.98 -4.56
N ILE A 40 3.07 -6.45 -3.34
CA ILE A 40 4.39 -6.45 -2.69
C ILE A 40 4.91 -7.89 -2.53
N LEU A 41 4.06 -8.79 -2.04
CA LEU A 41 4.44 -10.19 -1.86
C LEU A 41 4.84 -10.85 -3.17
N LEU A 42 4.09 -10.61 -4.25
CA LEU A 42 4.40 -11.11 -5.57
C LEU A 42 5.74 -10.56 -6.07
N LEU A 43 5.96 -9.24 -5.99
CA LEU A 43 7.22 -8.62 -6.41
C LEU A 43 8.43 -9.17 -5.64
N CYS A 44 8.31 -9.28 -4.32
CA CYS A 44 9.37 -9.85 -3.50
C CYS A 44 9.60 -11.34 -3.83
N SER A 45 8.53 -12.11 -4.07
CA SER A 45 8.63 -13.54 -4.38
C SER A 45 9.33 -13.79 -5.71
N ILE A 46 9.14 -12.91 -6.70
CA ILE A 46 9.80 -13.01 -8.01
C ILE A 46 11.26 -12.58 -7.93
N ILE A 47 11.58 -11.52 -7.19
CA ILE A 47 12.93 -10.94 -7.18
C ILE A 47 13.84 -11.58 -6.15
N TYR A 48 13.36 -11.74 -4.92
CA TYR A 48 14.13 -12.30 -3.82
C TYR A 48 13.20 -13.04 -2.84
N PRO A 49 12.92 -14.33 -3.08
CA PRO A 49 11.98 -15.14 -2.29
C PRO A 49 12.20 -15.10 -0.77
N PRO A 50 13.45 -15.10 -0.23
CA PRO A 50 13.65 -15.05 1.21
C PRO A 50 13.06 -13.81 1.89
N LEU A 51 13.07 -12.66 1.20
CA LEU A 51 12.40 -11.45 1.71
C LEU A 51 10.89 -11.63 1.75
N ALA A 52 10.30 -12.23 0.71
CA ALA A 52 8.87 -12.49 0.66
C ALA A 52 8.40 -13.34 1.84
N TYR A 53 9.14 -14.41 2.18
CA TYR A 53 8.81 -15.25 3.34
C TYR A 53 8.82 -14.46 4.66
N LYS A 54 9.78 -13.56 4.86
CA LYS A 54 9.85 -12.73 6.08
C LYS A 54 8.66 -11.77 6.19
N ILE A 55 8.23 -11.16 5.10
CA ILE A 55 7.14 -10.16 5.12
C ILE A 55 5.75 -10.76 4.84
N ALA A 56 5.68 -12.05 4.49
CA ALA A 56 4.43 -12.75 4.17
C ALA A 56 3.40 -12.69 5.29
N LEU A 57 3.81 -13.02 6.52
CA LEU A 57 2.91 -13.02 7.66
C LEU A 57 2.39 -11.60 8.00
N PRO A 58 3.25 -10.57 8.20
CA PRO A 58 2.75 -9.24 8.54
C PRO A 58 1.92 -8.61 7.42
N LEU A 59 2.32 -8.71 6.14
CA LEU A 59 1.52 -8.19 5.02
C LEU A 59 0.24 -8.97 4.79
N GLY A 60 0.29 -10.29 4.96
CA GLY A 60 -0.87 -11.17 4.87
C GLY A 60 -1.94 -10.78 5.88
N LEU A 61 -1.55 -10.54 7.13
CA LEU A 61 -2.47 -10.08 8.17
C LEU A 61 -3.09 -8.72 7.86
N MET A 62 -2.27 -7.75 7.41
CA MET A 62 -2.79 -6.44 6.97
C MET A 62 -3.81 -6.59 5.83
N GLY A 63 -3.51 -7.45 4.85
CA GLY A 63 -4.43 -7.76 3.76
C GLY A 63 -5.73 -8.38 4.24
N VAL A 64 -5.66 -9.41 5.10
CA VAL A 64 -6.84 -10.07 5.67
C VAL A 64 -7.71 -9.07 6.42
N ILE A 65 -7.13 -8.18 7.22
CA ILE A 65 -7.89 -7.14 7.94
C ILE A 65 -8.63 -6.24 6.96
N CYS A 66 -7.97 -5.78 5.89
CA CYS A 66 -8.60 -4.94 4.87
C CYS A 66 -9.71 -5.67 4.09
N TYR A 67 -9.48 -6.92 3.67
CA TYR A 67 -10.47 -7.67 2.89
C TYR A 67 -11.65 -8.15 3.75
N ALA A 68 -11.40 -8.59 4.99
CA ALA A 68 -12.45 -9.03 5.89
C ALA A 68 -13.36 -7.87 6.31
N SER A 69 -12.79 -6.70 6.61
CA SER A 69 -13.56 -5.49 6.92
C SER A 69 -14.35 -5.00 5.70
N ALA A 70 -13.78 -5.05 4.49
CA ALA A 70 -14.50 -4.73 3.26
C ALA A 70 -15.67 -5.68 3.03
N ALA A 71 -15.46 -6.99 3.19
CA ALA A 71 -16.51 -8.00 3.05
C ALA A 71 -17.62 -7.80 4.10
N TRP A 72 -17.26 -7.51 5.35
CA TRP A 72 -18.24 -7.24 6.41
C TRP A 72 -19.10 -6.01 6.12
N LEU A 73 -18.49 -4.91 5.65
CA LEU A 73 -19.23 -3.71 5.24
C LEU A 73 -20.15 -3.98 4.04
N TRP A 74 -19.69 -4.78 3.08
CA TRP A 74 -20.48 -5.21 1.94
C TRP A 74 -21.68 -6.07 2.35
N MET A 75 -21.50 -7.04 3.25
CA MET A 75 -22.59 -7.90 3.71
C MET A 75 -23.62 -7.16 4.56
N LYS A 76 -23.22 -6.09 5.24
CA LYS A 76 -24.11 -5.31 6.12
C LYS A 76 -25.05 -4.39 5.36
N ASP A 77 -24.56 -3.68 4.34
CA ASP A 77 -25.30 -2.62 3.64
C ASP A 77 -25.20 -2.71 2.10
N GLY A 78 -24.67 -3.81 1.54
CA GLY A 78 -24.40 -3.97 0.10
C GLY A 78 -25.63 -4.30 -0.77
N ASP A 79 -26.82 -4.36 -0.18
CA ASP A 79 -28.08 -4.59 -0.91
C ASP A 79 -28.63 -3.30 -1.58
N ALA A 80 -27.92 -2.17 -1.42
CA ALA A 80 -28.14 -0.98 -2.22
C ALA A 80 -27.76 -1.25 -3.68
N LYS A 81 -28.75 -1.59 -4.51
CA LYS A 81 -28.61 -1.78 -5.97
C LYS A 81 -27.79 -0.65 -6.57
N THR A 82 -26.55 -0.94 -6.96
CA THR A 82 -25.66 0.05 -7.56
C THR A 82 -25.23 -0.43 -8.95
N GLU A 83 -26.10 -0.23 -9.95
CA GLU A 83 -25.65 -0.13 -11.34
C GLU A 83 -25.12 1.29 -11.55
N HIS A 84 -23.82 1.49 -11.31
CA HIS A 84 -23.13 2.66 -11.82
C HIS A 84 -21.96 2.20 -12.68
N ASP A 85 -22.09 2.49 -13.97
CA ASP A 85 -21.13 2.14 -15.01
C ASP A 85 -19.82 2.91 -14.79
N LEU A 86 -18.87 2.27 -14.10
CA LEU A 86 -17.52 2.80 -13.88
C LEU A 86 -16.71 2.61 -15.16
N LYS A 87 -16.86 3.56 -16.10
CA LYS A 87 -16.03 3.62 -17.31
C LYS A 87 -14.54 3.61 -16.93
N SER A 88 -13.93 2.46 -17.16
CA SER A 88 -12.51 2.18 -16.94
C SER A 88 -11.78 2.31 -18.28
N GLY A 89 -11.26 3.51 -18.56
CA GLY A 89 -10.47 3.79 -19.75
C GLY A 89 -9.00 3.39 -19.56
N GLY A 90 -8.63 2.20 -20.02
CA GLY A 90 -7.24 1.79 -20.16
C GLY A 90 -6.63 2.33 -21.46
N SER A 91 -5.44 2.92 -21.40
CA SER A 91 -4.61 3.18 -22.57
C SER A 91 -3.15 2.94 -22.23
N PHE A 92 -2.59 1.93 -22.90
CA PHE A 92 -1.23 1.42 -22.77
C PHE A 92 -0.22 2.37 -23.44
N GLU A 93 1.06 2.35 -23.08
CA GLU A 93 1.69 2.80 -21.83
C GLU A 93 3.20 3.05 -22.10
N LEU A 94 3.62 3.40 -23.33
CA LEU A 94 5.05 3.56 -23.63
C LEU A 94 5.68 4.74 -22.87
N LYS A 95 4.95 5.87 -22.79
CA LYS A 95 5.34 7.05 -22.01
C LYS A 95 5.38 6.73 -20.51
N THR A 96 4.41 5.96 -20.02
CA THR A 96 4.30 5.54 -18.62
C THR A 96 5.43 4.57 -18.24
N ALA A 97 5.77 3.61 -19.12
CA ALA A 97 6.87 2.68 -18.92
C ALA A 97 8.23 3.41 -18.86
N PHE A 98 8.43 4.43 -19.71
CA PHE A 98 9.66 5.24 -19.67
C PHE A 98 9.79 6.05 -18.37
N ILE A 99 8.69 6.67 -17.92
CA ILE A 99 8.64 7.40 -16.63
C ILE A 99 8.92 6.44 -15.47
N PHE A 100 8.31 5.25 -15.49
CA PHE A 100 8.51 4.24 -14.46
C PHE A 100 9.96 3.73 -14.41
N GLY A 101 10.57 3.48 -15.58
CA GLY A 101 11.98 3.13 -15.69
C GLY A 101 12.89 4.21 -15.10
N ALA A 102 12.67 5.47 -15.45
CA ALA A 102 13.44 6.60 -14.92
C ALA A 102 13.28 6.76 -13.39
N LEU A 103 12.06 6.61 -12.89
CA LEU A 103 11.77 6.63 -11.45
C LEU A 103 12.51 5.50 -10.72
N LEU A 104 12.44 4.27 -11.22
CA LEU A 104 13.10 3.11 -10.64
C LEU A 104 14.62 3.30 -10.61
N THR A 105 15.23 3.74 -11.72
CA THR A 105 16.68 4.04 -11.79
C THR A 105 17.07 5.09 -10.75
N THR A 106 16.26 6.15 -10.61
CA THR A 106 16.52 7.21 -9.64
C THR A 106 16.45 6.68 -8.21
N ILE A 107 15.41 5.91 -7.87
CA ILE A 107 15.23 5.32 -6.54
C ILE A 107 16.34 4.31 -6.25
N MET A 108 16.74 3.47 -7.21
CA MET A 108 17.86 2.55 -7.05
C MET A 108 19.17 3.29 -6.79
N PHE A 109 19.45 4.35 -7.55
CA PHE A 109 20.63 5.19 -7.35
C PHE A 109 20.62 5.85 -5.96
N LEU A 110 19.51 6.46 -5.56
CA LEU A 110 19.36 7.07 -4.24
C LEU A 110 19.46 6.04 -3.12
N SER A 111 18.85 4.86 -3.28
CA SER A 111 18.93 3.77 -2.28
C SER A 111 20.38 3.40 -2.03
N ARG A 112 21.14 3.19 -3.10
CA ARG A 112 22.56 2.82 -3.00
C ARG A 112 23.41 3.96 -2.45
N ALA A 113 23.18 5.20 -2.88
CA ALA A 113 23.91 6.37 -2.38
C ALA A 113 23.65 6.62 -0.88
N LEU A 114 22.38 6.53 -0.45
CA LEU A 114 22.00 6.72 0.94
C LEU A 114 22.48 5.58 1.83
N VAL A 115 22.47 4.33 1.35
CA VAL A 115 23.11 3.22 2.08
C VAL A 115 24.62 3.44 2.20
N ALA A 116 25.28 3.95 1.15
CA ALA A 116 26.72 4.23 1.20
C ALA A 116 27.10 5.37 2.15
N TRP A 117 26.25 6.40 2.30
CA TRP A 117 26.54 7.57 3.13
C TRP A 117 26.00 7.48 4.56
N MET A 118 24.83 6.85 4.74
CA MET A 118 24.06 6.85 5.99
C MET A 118 23.70 5.44 6.47
N GLY A 119 24.18 4.39 5.79
CA GLY A 119 23.85 3.00 6.11
C GLY A 119 22.35 2.71 6.04
N ASP A 120 21.88 1.84 6.93
CA ASP A 120 20.48 1.41 7.00
C ASP A 120 19.51 2.57 7.24
N THR A 121 19.91 3.60 7.97
CA THR A 121 19.09 4.78 8.24
C THR A 121 18.73 5.54 6.97
N GLY A 122 19.68 5.65 6.03
CA GLY A 122 19.44 6.27 4.72
C GLY A 122 18.40 5.49 3.91
N LEU A 123 18.46 4.16 3.96
CA LEU A 123 17.48 3.30 3.31
C LEU A 123 16.08 3.44 3.92
N TYR A 124 15.98 3.53 5.25
CA TYR A 124 14.68 3.71 5.92
C TYR A 124 14.05 5.07 5.63
N LEU A 125 14.84 6.15 5.58
CA LEU A 125 14.34 7.46 5.18
C LEU A 125 13.84 7.46 3.74
N LEU A 126 14.59 6.83 2.83
CA LEU A 126 14.16 6.68 1.45
C LEU A 126 12.89 5.83 1.35
N ALA A 127 12.82 4.74 2.09
CA ALA A 127 11.64 3.87 2.09
C ALA A 127 10.40 4.59 2.62
N ALA A 128 10.54 5.37 3.69
CA ALA A 128 9.46 6.23 4.17
C ALA A 128 9.03 7.23 3.08
N ALA A 129 9.97 7.98 2.49
CA ALA A 129 9.67 8.97 1.44
C ALA A 129 9.02 8.35 0.19
N SER A 130 9.56 7.22 -0.28
CA SER A 130 9.00 6.45 -1.40
C SER A 130 7.63 5.88 -1.06
N GLY A 131 7.36 5.52 0.20
CA GLY A 131 6.04 5.10 0.67
C GLY A 131 4.95 6.16 0.49
N LEU A 132 5.28 7.45 0.39
CA LEU A 132 4.30 8.49 0.03
C LEU A 132 3.98 8.52 -1.47
N SER A 133 4.89 8.04 -2.31
CA SER A 133 4.88 8.30 -3.76
C SER A 133 4.67 7.02 -4.57
N ASP A 134 5.58 6.06 -4.45
CA ASP A 134 5.57 4.80 -5.19
C ASP A 134 6.22 3.70 -4.35
N VAL A 135 5.38 2.86 -3.74
CA VAL A 135 5.82 1.74 -2.93
C VAL A 135 6.37 0.59 -3.76
N ASP A 136 6.00 0.49 -5.04
CA ASP A 136 6.42 -0.60 -5.91
C ASP A 136 7.88 -0.39 -6.32
N ALA A 137 8.24 0.83 -6.69
CA ALA A 137 9.60 1.16 -7.09
C ALA A 137 10.62 0.91 -5.97
N ILE A 138 10.30 1.29 -4.73
CA ILE A 138 11.16 0.99 -3.58
C ILE A 138 11.17 -0.51 -3.26
N THR A 139 10.03 -1.21 -3.34
CA THR A 139 9.96 -2.66 -3.11
C THR A 139 10.86 -3.41 -4.10
N LEU A 140 10.79 -3.06 -5.38
CA LEU A 140 11.65 -3.61 -6.44
C LEU A 140 13.13 -3.35 -6.17
N SER A 141 13.47 -2.09 -5.85
CA SER A 141 14.84 -1.66 -5.54
C SER A 141 15.43 -2.44 -4.36
N VAL A 142 14.72 -2.44 -3.22
CA VAL A 142 15.13 -3.11 -1.98
C VAL A 142 15.21 -4.62 -2.17
N SER A 143 14.26 -5.23 -2.88
CA SER A 143 14.30 -6.67 -3.17
C SER A 143 15.51 -7.06 -4.00
N ARG A 144 15.94 -6.21 -4.95
CA ARG A 144 17.16 -6.46 -5.76
C ARG A 144 18.45 -6.31 -4.97
N MET A 145 18.46 -5.47 -3.94
CA MET A 145 19.63 -5.27 -3.08
C MET A 145 19.73 -6.32 -1.98
N ALA A 146 18.61 -6.95 -1.60
CA ALA A 146 18.53 -7.92 -0.52
C ALA A 146 19.38 -9.17 -0.79
N GLY A 147 20.16 -9.59 0.22
CA GLY A 147 21.02 -10.78 0.16
C GLY A 147 22.39 -10.56 -0.48
N ASP A 148 22.59 -9.45 -1.21
CA ASP A 148 23.88 -9.08 -1.80
C ASP A 148 24.45 -7.81 -1.14
N GLN A 149 23.69 -6.72 -1.15
CA GLN A 149 24.13 -5.40 -0.67
C GLN A 149 23.57 -5.04 0.71
N ILE A 150 22.42 -5.62 1.09
CA ILE A 150 21.76 -5.38 2.37
C ILE A 150 21.26 -6.69 2.99
N MET A 151 21.27 -6.75 4.32
CA MET A 151 20.70 -7.87 5.07
C MET A 151 19.20 -8.00 4.81
N THR A 152 18.70 -9.24 4.75
CA THR A 152 17.29 -9.52 4.49
C THR A 152 16.36 -8.87 5.54
N ASP A 153 16.81 -8.76 6.79
CA ASP A 153 16.07 -8.05 7.86
C ASP A 153 15.95 -6.55 7.61
N VAL A 154 17.03 -5.92 7.14
CA VAL A 154 17.03 -4.50 6.78
C VAL A 154 16.08 -4.26 5.61
N ALA A 155 16.13 -5.13 4.59
CA ALA A 155 15.23 -5.09 3.45
C ALA A 155 13.75 -5.25 3.88
N ALA A 156 13.45 -6.21 4.77
CA ALA A 156 12.11 -6.45 5.30
C ALA A 156 11.56 -5.22 6.03
N ARG A 157 12.35 -4.62 6.91
CA ARG A 157 11.98 -3.40 7.65
C ARG A 157 11.77 -2.22 6.70
N ALA A 158 12.60 -2.06 5.68
CA ALA A 158 12.44 -0.99 4.69
C ALA A 158 11.15 -1.13 3.88
N VAL A 159 10.86 -2.33 3.34
CA VAL A 159 9.62 -2.57 2.58
C VAL A 159 8.38 -2.37 3.46
N MET A 160 8.41 -2.86 4.70
CA MET A 160 7.30 -2.68 5.64
C MET A 160 7.11 -1.23 6.05
N LEU A 161 8.19 -0.47 6.25
CA LEU A 161 8.09 0.96 6.51
C LEU A 161 7.43 1.70 5.36
N ALA A 162 7.85 1.43 4.12
CA ALA A 162 7.21 2.00 2.94
C ALA A 162 5.73 1.62 2.86
N ALA A 163 5.39 0.37 3.20
CA ALA A 163 4.02 -0.10 3.24
C ALA A 163 3.18 0.63 4.29
N PHE A 164 3.69 0.79 5.51
CA PHE A 164 3.01 1.50 6.59
C PHE A 164 2.76 2.96 6.24
N VAL A 165 3.75 3.64 5.67
CA VAL A 165 3.60 5.05 5.28
C VAL A 165 2.52 5.19 4.21
N ASN A 166 2.51 4.34 3.18
CA ASN A 166 1.48 4.38 2.14
C ASN A 166 0.07 4.12 2.72
N THR A 167 -0.05 3.12 3.60
CA THR A 167 -1.32 2.79 4.26
C THR A 167 -1.78 3.93 5.19
N LEU A 168 -0.85 4.58 5.90
CA LEU A 168 -1.15 5.70 6.78
C LEU A 168 -1.63 6.91 5.99
N VAL A 169 -1.00 7.23 4.87
CA VAL A 169 -1.46 8.29 3.95
C VAL A 169 -2.89 8.02 3.51
N LYS A 170 -3.21 6.78 3.12
CA LYS A 170 -4.59 6.40 2.75
C LYS A 170 -5.58 6.54 3.91
N ALA A 171 -5.17 6.20 5.13
CA ALA A 171 -5.99 6.37 6.33
C ALA A 171 -6.29 7.85 6.63
N VAL A 172 -5.28 8.71 6.49
CA VAL A 172 -5.43 10.17 6.65
C VAL A 172 -6.35 10.73 5.56
N LEU A 173 -6.13 10.37 4.29
CA LEU A 173 -6.96 10.82 3.17
C LEU A 173 -8.42 10.40 3.35
N ALA A 174 -8.68 9.14 3.72
CA ALA A 174 -10.03 8.65 4.00
C ALA A 174 -10.72 9.41 5.14
N SER A 175 -9.94 9.81 6.16
CA SER A 175 -10.47 10.51 7.33
C SER A 175 -10.75 12.00 7.07
N VAL A 176 -9.87 12.67 6.33
CA VAL A 176 -9.97 14.11 6.01
C VAL A 176 -10.99 14.36 4.90
N ILE A 177 -10.97 13.53 3.85
CA ILE A 177 -11.80 13.73 2.65
C ILE A 177 -13.17 13.08 2.82
N GLY A 178 -13.23 11.84 3.35
CA GLY A 178 -14.46 11.04 3.41
C GLY A 178 -15.40 11.31 4.58
N GLY A 179 -15.03 12.23 5.48
CA GLY A 179 -15.82 12.56 6.67
C GLY A 179 -15.83 11.47 7.75
N MET A 180 -16.57 11.70 8.83
CA MET A 180 -16.50 10.90 10.07
C MET A 180 -16.88 9.41 9.88
N GLY A 181 -17.77 9.11 8.93
CA GLY A 181 -18.19 7.74 8.63
C GLY A 181 -17.07 6.92 7.96
N MET A 182 -16.41 7.47 6.95
CA MET A 182 -15.22 6.88 6.31
C MET A 182 -14.03 6.86 7.26
N ALA A 183 -13.83 7.89 8.09
CA ALA A 183 -12.77 7.92 9.10
C ALA A 183 -12.87 6.73 10.06
N ARG A 184 -14.07 6.42 10.55
CA ARG A 184 -14.30 5.28 11.45
C ARG A 184 -14.21 3.93 10.75
N ARG A 185 -14.70 3.80 9.51
CA ARG A 185 -14.76 2.50 8.81
C ARG A 185 -13.45 2.16 8.09
N VAL A 186 -12.88 3.12 7.37
CA VAL A 186 -11.65 2.94 6.59
C VAL A 186 -10.43 3.34 7.40
N GLY A 187 -10.42 4.55 7.98
CA GLY A 187 -9.28 5.06 8.74
C GLY A 187 -8.90 4.16 9.91
N ALA A 188 -9.86 3.81 10.78
CA ALA A 188 -9.60 2.94 11.92
C ALA A 188 -9.13 1.54 11.50
N THR A 189 -9.70 0.97 10.44
CA THR A 189 -9.29 -0.33 9.89
C THR A 189 -7.86 -0.31 9.38
N LEU A 190 -7.48 0.72 8.63
CA LEU A 190 -6.12 0.85 8.10
C LEU A 190 -5.10 1.08 9.23
N VAL A 191 -5.44 1.86 10.25
CA VAL A 191 -4.60 2.03 11.45
C VAL A 191 -4.45 0.71 12.20
N LEU A 192 -5.54 -0.04 12.38
CA LEU A 192 -5.50 -1.36 13.01
C LEU A 192 -4.63 -2.34 12.21
N ALA A 193 -4.75 -2.34 10.88
CA ALA A 193 -3.87 -3.13 10.01
C ALA A 193 -2.39 -2.76 10.22
N ILE A 194 -2.04 -1.46 10.23
CA ILE A 194 -0.67 -1.00 10.51
C ILE A 194 -0.19 -1.52 11.86
N LEU A 195 -0.99 -1.39 12.92
CA LEU A 195 -0.61 -1.84 14.26
C LEU A 195 -0.36 -3.35 14.31
N CYS A 196 -1.25 -4.16 13.73
CA CYS A 196 -1.07 -5.60 13.66
C CYS A 196 0.18 -5.98 12.86
N GLY A 197 0.40 -5.37 11.69
CA GLY A 197 1.58 -5.61 10.88
C GLY A 197 2.88 -5.21 11.60
N ALA A 198 2.87 -4.07 12.31
CA ALA A 198 4.02 -3.56 13.06
C ALA A 198 4.39 -4.48 14.24
N VAL A 199 3.40 -4.95 14.99
CA VAL A 199 3.63 -5.90 16.09
C VAL A 199 4.25 -7.20 15.57
N VAL A 200 3.72 -7.74 14.47
CA VAL A 200 4.20 -9.01 13.93
C VAL A 200 5.63 -8.89 13.40
N ILE A 201 5.97 -7.81 12.69
CA ILE A 201 7.36 -7.65 12.24
C ILE A 201 8.31 -7.36 13.40
N PHE A 202 7.86 -6.68 14.46
CA PHE A 202 8.68 -6.47 15.65
C PHE A 202 8.97 -7.77 16.41
N ILE A 203 8.07 -8.74 16.37
CA ILE A 203 8.25 -10.06 16.99
C ILE A 203 9.13 -10.98 16.12
N LEU A 204 9.01 -10.89 14.80
CA LEU A 204 9.70 -11.78 13.85
C LEU A 204 11.10 -11.30 13.42
N GLY A 205 11.43 -10.02 13.65
CA GLY A 205 12.68 -9.38 13.19
C GLY A 205 13.60 -8.94 14.31
#